data_AF-A0A0B5GN72-F1
#
_entry.id   AF-A0A0B5GN72-F1
#
_cell.length_a   1.000
_cell.length_b   1.000
_cell.length_c   1.000
_cell.angle_alpha   90.00
_cell.angle_beta   90.00
_cell.angle_gamma   90.00
#
_symmetry.space_group_name_H-M   'P 1'
#
loop_
_entity.id
_entity.type
_entity.pdbx_description
1 polymer ?
#
loop_
_entity_poly.entity_id
_entity_poly.type
_entity_poly.pdbx_seq_one_letter_code
_entity_poly.pdbx_strand_id
1 'polypeptide(L)'
;MDLRRKYDEGTPAVVLAEGEFGQPEGKTANGIVMHGELFDAQAVVDSTCPSPNAGAALDWPAADDVPVVETVTEALNRAPDAAVLVIGVAPAGGDLPAAWVEAIQRAMERGCDVVSGLHVFLSERPAWTERAQQHGVDLVDVRKPPSVADLTLGDGRGSEADADVVLTMGTDCAVGKRTTTFELYRAATDAGLDAGWVATGQTGILVGADRGVVIDRVPADFVSGIVEDMVLDVAADHDIVFVEGQAALTHTAYGGVTLGLLHGAAPDAVVLADDPSREARSHFDDLTVAGVEAERRAITDLADTTVAALSTWGDPEEEAARTGLPAANTYDDDGPETLLTAVLEAL
;
A
#
# COMPACT_ATOMS: atom_id res chain seq x y z
N MET A 1 9.91 -0.10 10.69
CA MET A 1 10.88 -0.89 9.90
C MET A 1 10.77 -0.38 8.49
N ASP A 2 11.89 -0.04 7.87
CA ASP A 2 11.95 0.62 6.58
C ASP A 2 12.60 -0.35 5.58
N LEU A 3 11.85 -0.75 4.55
CA LEU A 3 12.34 -1.74 3.59
C LEU A 3 13.38 -1.15 2.64
N ARG A 4 13.25 0.12 2.25
CA ARG A 4 14.21 0.81 1.37
C ARG A 4 15.56 1.06 2.05
N ARG A 5 15.58 1.11 3.39
CA ARG A 5 16.86 1.08 4.15
C ARG A 5 17.53 -0.29 4.21
N LYS A 6 16.81 -1.37 3.89
CA LYS A 6 17.29 -2.75 4.01
C LYS A 6 17.62 -3.39 2.66
N TYR A 7 16.85 -3.06 1.63
CA TYR A 7 16.95 -3.61 0.30
C TYR A 7 17.16 -2.48 -0.70
N ASP A 8 18.00 -2.73 -1.71
CA ASP A 8 18.17 -1.81 -2.83
C ASP A 8 16.97 -1.94 -3.79
N GLU A 9 16.67 -0.89 -4.56
CA GLU A 9 15.66 -0.95 -5.61
C GLU A 9 15.97 -2.06 -6.63
N GLY A 10 14.94 -2.76 -7.09
CA GLY A 10 15.09 -3.91 -7.98
C GLY A 10 15.77 -5.13 -7.33
N THR A 11 15.72 -5.28 -6.00
CA THR A 11 16.23 -6.48 -5.33
C THR A 11 15.53 -7.72 -5.88
N PRO A 12 16.27 -8.72 -6.44
CA PRO A 12 15.68 -9.92 -7.02
C PRO A 12 14.84 -10.71 -6.02
N ALA A 13 13.58 -10.98 -6.38
CA ALA A 13 12.62 -11.62 -5.50
C ALA A 13 11.84 -12.77 -6.16
N VAL A 14 11.49 -13.75 -5.34
CA VAL A 14 10.41 -14.71 -5.62
C VAL A 14 9.18 -14.30 -4.83
N VAL A 15 8.01 -14.27 -5.48
CA VAL A 15 6.75 -13.88 -4.84
C VAL A 15 5.90 -15.13 -4.60
N LEU A 16 5.61 -15.45 -3.34
CA LEU A 16 4.64 -16.50 -3.00
C LEU A 16 3.22 -15.91 -3.05
N ALA A 17 2.38 -16.49 -3.91
CA ALA A 17 1.02 -16.03 -4.21
C ALA A 17 -0.02 -17.18 -4.23
N GLU A 18 0.34 -18.33 -3.65
CA GLU A 18 -0.41 -19.59 -3.69
C GLU A 18 -1.92 -19.44 -3.50
N GLY A 19 -2.69 -19.84 -4.51
CA GLY A 19 -4.16 -19.86 -4.51
C GLY A 19 -4.82 -18.60 -5.04
N GLU A 20 -4.09 -17.48 -5.12
CA GLU A 20 -4.71 -16.15 -5.23
C GLU A 20 -4.07 -15.27 -6.31
N PHE A 21 -3.06 -15.74 -7.06
CA PHE A 21 -2.41 -14.91 -8.07
C PHE A 21 -3.37 -14.61 -9.24
N GLY A 22 -3.47 -13.33 -9.60
CA GLY A 22 -4.48 -12.84 -10.56
C GLY A 22 -5.90 -12.71 -9.99
N GLN A 23 -6.11 -13.06 -8.70
CA GLN A 23 -7.37 -12.83 -7.99
C GLN A 23 -7.34 -11.53 -7.18
N PRO A 24 -8.50 -10.95 -6.83
CA PRO A 24 -8.58 -9.77 -5.96
C PRO A 24 -7.90 -9.95 -4.59
N GLU A 25 -7.96 -11.15 -4.03
CA GLU A 25 -7.35 -11.52 -2.74
C GLU A 25 -5.81 -11.52 -2.81
N GLY A 26 -5.24 -11.83 -3.99
CA GLY A 26 -3.81 -11.77 -4.28
C GLY A 26 -3.27 -10.38 -4.59
N LYS A 27 -4.04 -9.31 -4.30
CA LYS A 27 -3.69 -7.91 -4.64
C LYS A 27 -2.27 -7.47 -4.26
N THR A 28 -1.68 -8.04 -3.21
CA THR A 28 -0.31 -7.71 -2.82
C THR A 28 0.69 -8.33 -3.79
N ALA A 29 0.59 -9.63 -4.08
CA ALA A 29 1.41 -10.28 -5.10
C ALA A 29 1.22 -9.64 -6.48
N ASN A 30 -0.04 -9.40 -6.88
CA ASN A 30 -0.34 -8.75 -8.15
C ASN A 30 0.32 -7.36 -8.21
N GLY A 31 0.18 -6.56 -7.15
CA GLY A 31 0.78 -5.23 -7.06
C GLY A 31 2.31 -5.25 -7.17
N ILE A 32 2.99 -6.17 -6.48
CA ILE A 32 4.45 -6.31 -6.59
C ILE A 32 4.87 -6.62 -8.02
N VAL A 33 4.17 -7.50 -8.72
CA VAL A 33 4.55 -7.89 -10.09
C VAL A 33 4.27 -6.78 -11.11
N MET A 34 3.16 -6.05 -10.98
CA MET A 34 2.81 -5.01 -11.94
C MET A 34 3.58 -3.70 -11.70
N HIS A 35 3.92 -3.43 -10.44
CA HIS A 35 4.26 -2.08 -9.98
C HIS A 35 5.39 -2.04 -8.96
N GLY A 36 6.03 -3.17 -8.67
CA GLY A 36 7.09 -3.25 -7.67
C GLY A 36 8.31 -2.41 -8.07
N GLU A 37 8.73 -1.51 -7.18
CA GLU A 37 9.98 -0.74 -7.35
C GLU A 37 11.11 -1.32 -6.50
N LEU A 38 10.77 -1.79 -5.31
CA LEU A 38 11.76 -2.34 -4.39
C LEU A 38 12.18 -3.76 -4.75
N PHE A 39 11.23 -4.59 -5.17
CA PHE A 39 11.45 -6.00 -5.47
C PHE A 39 11.22 -6.28 -6.95
N ASP A 40 12.26 -6.78 -7.62
CA ASP A 40 12.17 -7.31 -8.98
C ASP A 40 11.60 -8.74 -8.93
N ALA A 41 10.33 -8.91 -9.27
CA ALA A 41 9.67 -10.21 -9.21
C ALA A 41 10.14 -11.13 -10.35
N GLN A 42 11.08 -12.03 -10.07
CA GLN A 42 11.68 -12.93 -11.07
C GLN A 42 10.92 -14.24 -11.26
N ALA A 43 10.05 -14.60 -10.31
CA ALA A 43 9.13 -15.73 -10.43
C ALA A 43 8.00 -15.59 -9.40
N VAL A 44 6.83 -16.11 -9.76
CA VAL A 44 5.67 -16.21 -8.86
C VAL A 44 5.40 -17.67 -8.55
N VAL A 45 5.11 -17.97 -7.28
CA VAL A 45 4.74 -19.32 -6.83
C VAL A 45 3.25 -19.38 -6.56
N ASP A 46 2.54 -20.09 -7.42
CA ASP A 46 1.12 -20.42 -7.27
C ASP A 46 0.80 -21.71 -8.06
N SER A 47 0.58 -22.81 -7.34
CA SER A 47 0.27 -24.12 -7.95
C SER A 47 -1.12 -24.21 -8.59
N THR A 48 -1.99 -23.25 -8.30
CA THR A 48 -3.38 -23.22 -8.77
C THR A 48 -3.58 -22.29 -9.95
N CYS A 49 -2.62 -21.40 -10.23
CA CYS A 49 -2.70 -20.46 -11.33
C CYS A 49 -2.65 -21.20 -12.67
N PRO A 50 -3.67 -21.06 -13.54
CA PRO A 50 -3.71 -21.77 -14.83
C PRO A 50 -2.76 -21.14 -15.87
N SER A 51 -2.26 -19.94 -15.60
CA SER A 51 -1.41 -19.17 -16.52
C SER A 51 0.07 -19.53 -16.31
N PRO A 52 0.86 -19.66 -17.39
CA PRO A 52 2.27 -20.04 -17.29
C PRO A 52 3.21 -18.88 -16.87
N ASN A 53 2.74 -17.64 -16.98
CA ASN A 53 3.48 -16.43 -16.65
C ASN A 53 2.54 -15.36 -16.08
N ALA A 54 3.13 -14.33 -15.49
CA ALA A 54 2.38 -13.27 -14.85
C ALA A 54 1.64 -12.37 -15.84
N GLY A 55 2.22 -12.12 -17.02
CA GLY A 55 1.55 -11.32 -18.04
C GLY A 55 0.20 -11.91 -18.46
N ALA A 56 0.12 -13.23 -18.67
CA ALA A 56 -1.14 -13.90 -18.96
C ALA A 56 -2.06 -14.03 -17.74
N ALA A 57 -1.53 -14.08 -16.51
CA ALA A 57 -2.35 -14.15 -15.29
C ALA A 57 -3.03 -12.81 -14.96
N LEU A 58 -2.35 -11.70 -15.26
CA LEU A 58 -2.76 -10.34 -14.90
C LEU A 58 -3.31 -9.53 -16.08
N ASP A 59 -3.31 -10.10 -17.29
CA ASP A 59 -3.55 -9.37 -18.55
C ASP A 59 -2.61 -8.16 -18.70
N TRP A 60 -1.33 -8.38 -18.37
CA TRP A 60 -0.30 -7.35 -18.28
C TRP A 60 0.99 -7.74 -19.03
N PRO A 61 1.09 -7.46 -20.35
CA PRO A 61 2.19 -7.96 -21.18
C PRO A 61 3.60 -7.62 -20.70
N ALA A 62 3.77 -6.54 -19.92
CA ALA A 62 5.07 -6.18 -19.36
C ALA A 62 5.63 -7.21 -18.35
N ALA A 63 4.79 -8.13 -17.85
CA ALA A 63 5.19 -9.21 -16.95
C ALA A 63 5.24 -10.60 -17.62
N ASP A 64 5.30 -10.67 -18.96
CA ASP A 64 5.35 -11.94 -19.70
C ASP A 64 6.59 -12.79 -19.40
N ASP A 65 7.70 -12.14 -19.01
CA ASP A 65 8.96 -12.79 -18.67
C ASP A 65 9.00 -13.33 -17.23
N VAL A 66 7.98 -13.04 -16.41
CA VAL A 66 7.89 -13.52 -15.02
C VAL A 66 7.13 -14.86 -15.00
N PRO A 67 7.81 -16.01 -14.82
CA PRO A 67 7.14 -17.30 -14.80
C PRO A 67 6.27 -17.48 -13.55
N VAL A 68 5.13 -18.15 -13.72
CA VAL A 68 4.32 -18.67 -12.62
C VAL A 68 4.60 -20.17 -12.51
N VAL A 69 4.98 -20.64 -11.32
CA VAL A 69 5.42 -22.01 -11.06
C VAL A 69 4.75 -22.59 -9.82
N GLU A 70 4.73 -23.92 -9.72
CA GLU A 70 4.00 -24.61 -8.65
C GLU A 70 4.73 -24.62 -7.30
N THR A 71 6.07 -24.44 -7.29
CA THR A 71 6.86 -24.60 -6.06
C THR A 71 7.97 -23.55 -5.93
N VAL A 72 8.29 -23.18 -4.68
CA VAL A 72 9.44 -22.31 -4.37
C VAL A 72 10.76 -22.92 -4.86
N THR A 73 10.91 -24.25 -4.83
CA THR A 73 12.13 -24.89 -5.36
C THR A 73 12.30 -24.62 -6.85
N GLU A 74 11.22 -24.72 -7.64
CA GLU A 74 11.28 -24.40 -9.06
C GLU A 74 11.53 -22.91 -9.29
N ALA A 75 10.84 -22.04 -8.55
CA ALA A 75 11.02 -20.59 -8.65
C ALA A 75 12.49 -20.20 -8.42
N LEU A 76 13.11 -20.69 -7.34
CA LEU A 76 14.52 -20.44 -7.01
C LEU A 76 15.51 -21.11 -7.98
N ASN A 77 15.07 -22.05 -8.83
CA ASN A 77 15.90 -22.57 -9.91
C ASN A 77 15.80 -21.71 -11.17
N ARG A 78 14.64 -21.10 -11.42
CA ARG A 78 14.44 -20.14 -12.52
C ARG A 78 15.02 -18.76 -12.20
N ALA A 79 14.98 -18.37 -10.92
CA ALA A 79 15.54 -17.14 -10.36
C ALA A 79 16.69 -17.48 -9.39
N PRO A 80 17.87 -17.89 -9.89
CA PRO A 80 18.99 -18.30 -9.05
C PRO A 80 19.59 -17.15 -8.23
N ASP A 81 19.37 -15.91 -8.65
CA ASP A 81 19.87 -14.69 -8.02
C ASP A 81 18.87 -14.08 -7.03
N ALA A 82 17.71 -14.73 -6.82
CA ALA A 82 16.70 -14.26 -5.87
C ALA A 82 17.29 -14.12 -4.46
N ALA A 83 17.29 -12.88 -3.96
CA ALA A 83 17.76 -12.54 -2.63
C ALA A 83 16.64 -12.58 -1.59
N VAL A 84 15.37 -12.52 -2.02
CA VAL A 84 14.22 -12.41 -1.14
C VAL A 84 13.08 -13.33 -1.58
N LEU A 85 12.43 -13.97 -0.61
CA LEU A 85 11.08 -14.52 -0.76
C LEU A 85 10.08 -13.53 -0.16
N VAL A 86 9.22 -12.96 -0.99
CA VAL A 86 8.12 -12.08 -0.56
C VAL A 86 6.83 -12.90 -0.45
N ILE A 87 6.21 -12.90 0.72
CA ILE A 87 4.91 -13.54 0.94
C ILE A 87 3.81 -12.53 0.57
N GLY A 88 3.32 -12.63 -0.67
CA GLY A 88 2.35 -11.72 -1.27
C GLY A 88 0.89 -12.10 -1.05
N VAL A 89 0.60 -13.13 -0.26
CA VAL A 89 -0.74 -13.63 0.05
C VAL A 89 -0.84 -14.06 1.52
N ALA A 90 -2.05 -14.09 2.08
CA ALA A 90 -2.31 -14.65 3.40
C ALA A 90 -3.16 -15.93 3.28
N PRO A 91 -2.87 -16.99 4.05
CA PRO A 91 -3.66 -18.22 3.98
C PRO A 91 -5.04 -18.00 4.60
N ALA A 92 -6.02 -18.79 4.14
CA ALA A 92 -7.33 -18.87 4.80
C ALA A 92 -7.19 -19.54 6.18
N GLY A 93 -7.14 -18.74 7.25
CA GLY A 93 -7.03 -19.22 8.64
C GLY A 93 -5.84 -18.64 9.41
N GLY A 94 -5.59 -19.16 10.61
CA GLY A 94 -4.56 -18.61 11.53
C GLY A 94 -3.18 -19.26 11.44
N ASP A 95 -3.09 -20.53 11.05
CA ASP A 95 -1.82 -21.27 10.95
C ASP A 95 -1.36 -21.42 9.51
N LEU A 96 -0.03 -21.44 9.32
CA LEU A 96 0.57 -21.63 8.00
C LEU A 96 0.38 -23.08 7.53
N PRO A 97 -0.09 -23.29 6.28
CA PRO A 97 -0.11 -24.62 5.68
C PRO A 97 1.28 -25.27 5.67
N ALA A 98 1.35 -26.59 5.82
CA ALA A 98 2.63 -27.31 5.84
C ALA A 98 3.49 -27.06 4.58
N ALA A 99 2.85 -26.95 3.41
CA ALA A 99 3.52 -26.61 2.16
C ALA A 99 4.18 -25.24 2.18
N TRP A 100 3.55 -24.24 2.81
CA TRP A 100 4.13 -22.90 2.97
C TRP A 100 5.28 -22.91 3.96
N VAL A 101 5.18 -23.72 5.02
CA VAL A 101 6.29 -23.89 5.96
C VAL A 101 7.52 -24.43 5.22
N GLU A 102 7.34 -25.47 4.42
CA GLU A 102 8.42 -26.04 3.59
C GLU A 102 8.97 -25.02 2.59
N ALA A 103 8.09 -24.29 1.90
CA ALA A 103 8.45 -23.24 0.96
C ALA A 103 9.33 -22.15 1.58
N ILE A 104 8.92 -21.59 2.72
CA ILE A 104 9.67 -20.55 3.45
C ILE A 104 11.03 -21.08 3.91
N GLN A 105 11.04 -22.29 4.49
CA GLN A 105 12.28 -22.94 4.94
C GLN A 105 13.25 -23.16 3.77
N ARG A 106 12.73 -23.53 2.60
CA ARG A 106 13.53 -23.76 1.41
C ARG A 106 14.17 -22.48 0.87
N ALA A 107 13.44 -21.36 0.92
CA ALA A 107 14.00 -20.05 0.56
C ALA A 107 15.15 -19.65 1.49
N MET A 108 14.98 -19.80 2.81
CA MET A 108 16.05 -19.55 3.78
C MET A 108 17.30 -20.40 3.50
N GLU A 109 17.12 -21.70 3.22
CA GLU A 109 18.22 -22.61 2.86
C GLU A 109 18.99 -22.17 1.61
N ARG A 110 18.33 -21.45 0.70
CA ARG A 110 18.91 -20.91 -0.53
C ARG A 110 19.51 -19.51 -0.33
N GLY A 111 19.50 -19.00 0.90
CA GLY A 111 20.07 -17.70 1.25
C GLY A 111 19.13 -16.53 1.03
N CYS A 112 17.83 -16.78 0.81
CA CYS A 112 16.86 -15.70 0.67
C CYS A 112 16.39 -15.20 2.04
N ASP A 113 16.32 -13.89 2.20
CA ASP A 113 15.52 -13.26 3.24
C ASP A 113 14.04 -13.57 3.04
N VAL A 114 13.25 -13.45 4.10
CA VAL A 114 11.79 -13.64 4.02
C VAL A 114 11.09 -12.37 4.46
N VAL A 115 10.38 -11.75 3.52
CA VAL A 115 9.55 -10.57 3.74
C VAL A 115 8.08 -10.99 3.79
N SER A 116 7.46 -10.79 4.94
CA SER A 116 6.18 -11.38 5.31
C SER A 116 5.11 -10.31 5.58
N GLY A 117 4.04 -10.34 4.79
CA GLY A 117 2.79 -9.61 5.01
C GLY A 117 1.79 -10.33 5.92
N LEU A 118 2.19 -11.40 6.61
CA LEU A 118 1.26 -12.22 7.40
C LEU A 118 0.80 -11.51 8.68
N HIS A 119 -0.39 -11.86 9.14
CA HIS A 119 -0.90 -11.42 10.46
C HIS A 119 -0.14 -12.02 11.64
N VAL A 120 0.50 -13.18 11.44
CA VAL A 120 1.39 -13.81 12.40
C VAL A 120 2.82 -13.36 12.13
N PHE A 121 3.55 -13.00 13.18
CA PHE A 121 4.93 -12.53 13.05
C PHE A 121 5.88 -13.73 13.07
N LEU A 122 6.58 -13.96 11.97
CA LEU A 122 7.58 -15.02 11.88
C LEU A 122 8.76 -14.71 12.79
N SER A 123 9.15 -13.43 12.88
CA SER A 123 10.24 -12.93 13.73
C SER A 123 10.03 -13.13 15.23
N GLU A 124 8.82 -13.49 15.68
CA GLU A 124 8.50 -13.71 17.11
C GLU A 124 8.46 -15.19 17.50
N ARG A 125 8.65 -16.10 16.54
CA ARG A 125 8.61 -17.54 16.80
C ARG A 125 10.04 -18.11 16.78
N PRO A 126 10.51 -18.73 17.88
CA PRO A 126 11.86 -19.28 17.98
C PRO A 126 12.25 -20.20 16.81
N ALA A 127 11.32 -21.07 16.38
CA ALA A 127 11.56 -22.00 15.28
C ALA A 127 11.92 -21.31 13.95
N TRP A 128 11.37 -20.12 13.69
CA TRP A 128 11.69 -19.34 12.49
C TRP A 128 12.99 -18.57 12.67
N THR A 129 13.15 -17.88 13.80
CA THR A 129 14.36 -17.07 14.07
C THR A 129 15.63 -17.92 14.16
N GLU A 130 15.57 -19.11 14.77
CA GLU A 130 16.71 -20.02 14.85
C GLU A 130 17.13 -20.50 13.47
N ARG A 131 16.17 -20.75 12.57
CA ARG A 131 16.46 -21.19 11.20
C ARG A 131 17.00 -20.06 10.34
N ALA A 132 16.44 -18.85 10.46
CA ALA A 132 16.97 -17.67 9.80
C ALA A 132 18.44 -17.42 10.19
N GLN A 133 18.76 -17.52 11.49
CA GLN A 133 20.14 -17.42 11.99
C GLN A 133 21.06 -18.53 11.47
N GLN A 134 20.57 -19.77 11.36
CA GLN A 134 21.35 -20.88 10.82
C GLN A 134 21.77 -20.67 9.36
N HIS A 135 20.94 -19.97 8.59
CA HIS A 135 21.22 -19.68 7.18
C HIS A 135 21.75 -18.27 6.92
N GLY A 136 21.85 -17.43 7.96
CA GLY A 136 22.37 -16.07 7.84
C GLY A 136 21.44 -15.14 7.05
N VAL A 137 20.13 -15.36 7.12
CA VAL A 137 19.09 -14.57 6.44
C VAL A 137 18.20 -13.85 7.45
N ASP A 138 17.49 -12.83 6.99
CA ASP A 138 16.61 -12.03 7.81
C ASP A 138 15.12 -12.39 7.66
N LEU A 139 14.38 -12.16 8.74
CA LEU A 139 12.92 -12.26 8.80
C LEU A 139 12.32 -10.88 8.98
N VAL A 140 11.53 -10.45 8.01
CA VAL A 140 11.00 -9.09 7.92
C VAL A 140 9.48 -9.16 7.93
N ASP A 141 8.86 -8.95 9.10
CA ASP A 141 7.39 -8.87 9.21
C ASP A 141 6.91 -7.43 8.96
N VAL A 142 6.39 -7.13 7.77
CA VAL A 142 5.99 -5.74 7.40
C VAL A 142 4.80 -5.22 8.21
N ARG A 143 3.99 -6.13 8.76
CA ARG A 143 2.85 -5.77 9.63
C ARG A 143 3.27 -5.45 11.07
N LYS A 144 4.52 -5.66 11.44
CA LYS A 144 4.99 -5.42 12.80
C LYS A 144 5.16 -3.91 13.00
N PRO A 145 4.41 -3.29 13.92
CA PRO A 145 4.57 -1.86 14.19
C PRO A 145 5.97 -1.60 14.78
N PRO A 146 6.50 -0.36 14.66
CA PRO A 146 7.68 0.06 15.40
C PRO A 146 7.52 -0.18 16.90
N SER A 147 8.64 -0.32 17.61
CA SER A 147 8.60 -0.40 19.08
C SER A 147 7.98 0.87 19.64
N VAL A 148 7.19 0.75 20.71
CA VAL A 148 6.61 1.93 21.39
C VAL A 148 7.69 2.91 21.87
N ALA A 149 8.90 2.42 22.16
CA ALA A 149 10.03 3.27 22.53
C ALA A 149 10.53 4.16 21.38
N ASP A 150 10.23 3.79 20.14
CA ASP A 150 10.62 4.50 18.92
C ASP A 150 9.46 5.35 18.37
N LEU A 151 8.28 5.33 19.00
CA LEU A 151 7.12 6.10 18.58
C LEU A 151 7.07 7.44 19.31
N THR A 152 6.70 8.48 18.56
CA THR A 152 6.49 9.84 19.07
C THR A 152 5.00 10.17 19.11
N LEU A 153 4.59 11.03 20.05
CA LEU A 153 3.26 11.63 19.99
C LEU A 153 3.27 12.70 18.90
N GLY A 154 2.16 12.84 18.19
CA GLY A 154 2.02 13.93 17.23
C GLY A 154 2.13 15.28 17.94
N ASP A 155 3.05 16.12 17.46
CA ASP A 155 3.34 17.44 18.01
C ASP A 155 3.18 18.57 16.99
N GLY A 156 2.70 18.25 15.79
CA GLY A 156 2.39 19.20 14.72
C GLY A 156 3.51 19.43 13.72
N ARG A 157 4.64 18.72 13.85
CA ARG A 157 5.79 18.85 12.95
C ARG A 157 5.49 18.45 11.51
N GLY A 158 4.42 17.71 11.23
CA GLY A 158 4.01 17.39 9.85
C GLY A 158 3.87 18.64 8.97
N SER A 159 3.41 19.77 9.55
CA SER A 159 3.31 21.06 8.88
C SER A 159 4.65 21.75 8.57
N GLU A 160 5.77 21.17 9.01
CA GLU A 160 7.13 21.63 8.74
C GLU A 160 7.77 20.93 7.53
N ALA A 161 7.04 20.04 6.84
CA ALA A 161 7.52 19.38 5.64
C ALA A 161 7.91 20.40 4.56
N ASP A 162 9.10 20.24 3.98
CA ASP A 162 9.60 21.07 2.87
C ASP A 162 9.19 20.45 1.53
N ALA A 163 7.93 20.04 1.41
CA ALA A 163 7.34 19.38 0.25
C ALA A 163 5.82 19.61 0.25
N ASP A 164 5.20 19.59 -0.93
CA ASP A 164 3.74 19.59 -1.05
C ASP A 164 3.18 18.23 -0.61
N VAL A 165 2.28 18.20 0.38
CA VAL A 165 1.73 16.96 0.92
C VAL A 165 0.30 16.72 0.42
N VAL A 166 0.10 15.62 -0.29
CA VAL A 166 -1.18 15.21 -0.87
C VAL A 166 -1.71 13.96 -0.17
N LEU A 167 -2.76 14.09 0.63
CA LEU A 167 -3.40 12.96 1.30
C LEU A 167 -4.61 12.45 0.52
N THR A 168 -4.64 11.16 0.17
CA THR A 168 -5.84 10.59 -0.42
C THR A 168 -6.80 10.10 0.66
N MET A 169 -7.94 10.76 0.85
CA MET A 169 -8.99 10.33 1.79
C MET A 169 -10.14 9.64 1.04
N GLY A 170 -11.19 9.19 1.72
CA GLY A 170 -12.33 8.58 1.02
C GLY A 170 -13.60 8.51 1.85
N THR A 171 -14.72 8.22 1.19
CA THR A 171 -16.05 8.16 1.83
C THR A 171 -16.31 6.85 2.60
N ASP A 172 -15.58 5.79 2.27
CA ASP A 172 -15.65 4.49 2.93
C ASP A 172 -14.35 3.67 2.80
N CYS A 173 -14.29 2.49 3.43
CA CYS A 173 -13.22 1.50 3.18
C CYS A 173 -13.29 0.95 1.74
N ALA A 174 -12.16 0.56 1.14
CA ALA A 174 -12.13 -0.11 -0.18
C ALA A 174 -12.90 0.64 -1.30
N VAL A 175 -12.72 1.96 -1.37
CA VAL A 175 -13.24 2.83 -2.47
C VAL A 175 -12.14 3.34 -3.40
N GLY A 176 -10.92 2.80 -3.32
CA GLY A 176 -9.84 3.13 -4.26
C GLY A 176 -8.70 3.98 -3.71
N LYS A 177 -8.75 4.47 -2.46
CA LYS A 177 -7.70 5.34 -1.87
C LYS A 177 -6.25 4.95 -2.18
N ARG A 178 -5.89 3.68 -1.94
CA ARG A 178 -4.54 3.16 -2.25
C ARG A 178 -4.23 3.26 -3.74
N THR A 179 -5.15 2.81 -4.59
CA THR A 179 -4.99 2.90 -6.04
C THR A 179 -4.85 4.36 -6.47
N THR A 180 -5.71 5.25 -6.00
CA THR A 180 -5.62 6.68 -6.28
C THR A 180 -4.30 7.30 -5.84
N THR A 181 -3.82 6.98 -4.63
CA THR A 181 -2.52 7.47 -4.14
C THR A 181 -1.39 7.02 -5.06
N PHE A 182 -1.42 5.75 -5.44
CA PHE A 182 -0.38 5.14 -6.26
C PHE A 182 -0.39 5.67 -7.70
N GLU A 183 -1.56 5.79 -8.32
CA GLU A 183 -1.67 6.33 -9.69
C GLU A 183 -1.34 7.82 -9.74
N LEU A 184 -1.64 8.61 -8.70
CA LEU A 184 -1.18 10.00 -8.60
C LEU A 184 0.35 10.09 -8.50
N TYR A 185 0.95 9.24 -7.65
CA TYR A 185 2.41 9.14 -7.52
C TYR A 185 3.06 8.77 -8.86
N ARG A 186 2.51 7.79 -9.57
CA ARG A 186 2.99 7.39 -10.91
C ARG A 186 2.83 8.49 -11.93
N ALA A 187 1.66 9.11 -12.01
CA ALA A 187 1.41 10.21 -12.93
C ALA A 187 2.37 11.39 -12.67
N ALA A 188 2.67 11.68 -11.40
CA ALA A 188 3.63 12.72 -11.03
C ALA A 188 5.05 12.36 -11.48
N THR A 189 5.47 11.12 -11.23
CA THR A 189 6.78 10.60 -11.64
C THR A 189 6.93 10.57 -13.16
N ASP A 190 5.90 10.11 -13.88
CA ASP A 190 5.86 10.06 -15.35
C ASP A 190 5.85 11.47 -15.97
N ALA A 191 5.28 12.46 -15.26
CA ALA A 191 5.37 13.88 -15.60
C ALA A 191 6.74 14.50 -15.27
N GLY A 192 7.65 13.75 -14.64
CA GLY A 192 9.00 14.18 -14.26
C GLY A 192 9.07 15.01 -12.98
N LEU A 193 8.06 14.94 -12.11
CA LEU A 193 8.08 15.53 -10.78
C LEU A 193 8.89 14.64 -9.82
N ASP A 194 9.56 15.27 -8.86
CA ASP A 194 10.25 14.57 -7.77
C ASP A 194 9.24 14.17 -6.69
N ALA A 195 8.56 13.04 -6.94
CA ALA A 195 7.49 12.54 -6.11
C ALA A 195 7.96 11.42 -5.18
N GLY A 196 7.49 11.45 -3.94
CA GLY A 196 7.61 10.38 -2.96
C GLY A 196 6.25 9.85 -2.51
N TRP A 197 6.24 8.68 -1.90
CA TRP A 197 5.02 8.01 -1.46
C TRP A 197 5.12 7.42 -0.05
N VAL A 198 4.13 7.71 0.79
CA VAL A 198 3.92 7.12 2.11
C VAL A 198 2.76 6.13 2.07
N ALA A 199 3.06 4.85 2.30
CA ALA A 199 2.06 3.79 2.45
C ALA A 199 1.61 3.62 3.91
N THR A 200 0.31 3.37 4.09
CA THR A 200 -0.28 3.14 5.42
C THR A 200 -0.85 1.73 5.56
N GLY A 201 -0.70 0.91 4.52
CA GLY A 201 -1.03 -0.51 4.50
C GLY A 201 0.12 -1.38 3.98
N GLN A 202 0.03 -2.68 4.25
CA GLN A 202 1.07 -3.65 3.89
C GLN A 202 1.36 -3.72 2.39
N THR A 203 0.32 -3.54 1.56
CA THR A 203 0.47 -3.67 0.11
C THR A 203 1.35 -2.54 -0.42
N GLY A 204 1.13 -1.30 0.02
CA GLY A 204 1.95 -0.19 -0.45
C GLY A 204 3.42 -0.31 -0.03
N ILE A 205 3.66 -0.74 1.22
CA ILE A 205 5.00 -1.05 1.72
C ILE A 205 5.71 -2.07 0.85
N LEU A 206 5.02 -3.16 0.47
CA LEU A 206 5.60 -4.25 -0.31
C LEU A 206 5.76 -3.92 -1.80
N VAL A 207 4.90 -3.06 -2.35
CA VAL A 207 5.05 -2.54 -3.72
C VAL A 207 6.28 -1.63 -3.80
N GLY A 208 6.55 -0.86 -2.74
CA GLY A 208 7.82 -0.15 -2.61
C GLY A 208 7.69 1.30 -2.22
N ALA A 209 6.64 1.71 -1.49
CA ALA A 209 6.56 3.06 -0.94
C ALA A 209 7.85 3.48 -0.21
N ASP A 210 8.24 4.75 -0.33
CA ASP A 210 9.45 5.29 0.28
C ASP A 210 9.45 5.10 1.79
N ARG A 211 8.28 5.30 2.39
CA ARG A 211 8.00 4.96 3.78
C ARG A 211 6.66 4.30 3.93
N GLY A 212 6.53 3.51 4.99
CA GLY A 212 5.22 3.07 5.39
C GLY A 212 5.15 2.29 6.68
N VAL A 213 3.93 2.20 7.19
CA VAL A 213 3.59 1.41 8.37
C VAL A 213 2.19 0.85 8.19
N VAL A 214 1.93 -0.35 8.71
CA VAL A 214 0.56 -0.86 8.80
C VAL A 214 -0.14 -0.13 9.93
N ILE A 215 -0.78 0.99 9.60
CA ILE A 215 -1.24 1.98 10.58
C ILE A 215 -2.29 1.41 11.55
N ASP A 216 -3.06 0.40 11.12
CA ASP A 216 -4.04 -0.30 11.97
C ASP A 216 -3.43 -1.07 13.16
N ARG A 217 -2.10 -1.24 13.17
CA ARG A 217 -1.34 -1.86 14.27
C ARG A 217 -0.66 -0.85 15.19
N VAL A 218 -0.68 0.44 14.85
CA VAL A 218 -0.06 1.47 15.67
C VAL A 218 -1.00 1.81 16.83
N PRO A 219 -0.52 1.87 18.10
CA PRO A 219 -1.38 2.28 19.20
C PRO A 219 -1.91 3.70 18.97
N ALA A 220 -3.18 3.91 19.32
CA ALA A 220 -3.94 5.11 18.94
C ALA A 220 -3.22 6.44 19.23
N ASP A 221 -2.58 6.57 20.41
CA ASP A 221 -1.86 7.78 20.84
C ASP A 221 -0.72 8.19 19.89
N PHE A 222 -0.17 7.25 19.11
CA PHE A 222 1.00 7.47 18.27
C PHE A 222 0.70 7.51 16.77
N VAL A 223 -0.57 7.39 16.37
CA VAL A 223 -0.95 7.33 14.95
C VAL A 223 -0.55 8.60 14.21
N SER A 224 -0.81 9.79 14.77
CA SER A 224 -0.40 11.04 14.11
C SER A 224 1.12 11.20 14.10
N GLY A 225 1.80 10.95 15.22
CA GLY A 225 3.26 11.13 15.32
C GLY A 225 4.04 10.24 14.35
N ILE A 226 3.64 8.97 14.17
CA ILE A 226 4.32 8.12 13.17
C ILE A 226 4.07 8.60 11.74
N VAL A 227 2.92 9.23 11.47
CA VAL A 227 2.63 9.79 10.15
C VAL A 227 3.45 11.05 9.91
N GLU A 228 3.57 11.94 10.90
CA GLU A 228 4.49 13.09 10.85
C GLU A 228 5.91 12.63 10.52
N ASP A 229 6.42 11.64 11.26
CA ASP A 229 7.78 11.12 11.07
C ASP A 229 7.95 10.50 9.67
N MET A 230 6.95 9.78 9.14
CA MET A 230 7.03 9.24 7.77
C MET A 230 6.97 10.32 6.70
N VAL A 231 6.08 11.31 6.83
CA VAL A 231 5.94 12.39 5.85
C VAL A 231 7.21 13.24 5.81
N LEU A 232 7.74 13.63 6.98
CA LEU A 232 8.98 14.40 7.07
C LEU A 232 10.19 13.64 6.52
N ASP A 233 10.26 12.32 6.76
CA ASP A 233 11.34 11.50 6.22
C ASP A 233 11.29 11.42 4.68
N VAL A 234 10.11 11.37 4.06
CA VAL A 234 9.98 11.35 2.59
C VAL A 234 10.15 12.76 2.00
N ALA A 235 9.57 13.78 2.63
CA ALA A 235 9.70 15.18 2.20
C ALA A 235 11.14 15.72 2.26
N ALA A 236 12.04 15.04 2.98
CA ALA A 236 13.46 15.41 3.00
C ALA A 236 14.17 15.18 1.65
N ASP A 237 13.64 14.28 0.82
CA ASP A 237 14.26 13.83 -0.43
C ASP A 237 13.37 14.05 -1.66
N HIS A 238 12.14 14.57 -1.50
CA HIS A 238 11.15 14.76 -2.58
C HIS A 238 10.38 16.07 -2.45
N ASP A 239 10.00 16.68 -3.57
CA ASP A 239 9.27 17.96 -3.63
C ASP A 239 7.76 17.79 -3.40
N ILE A 240 7.19 16.60 -3.68
CA ILE A 240 5.78 16.28 -3.46
C ILE A 240 5.62 14.89 -2.84
N VAL A 241 4.78 14.77 -1.80
CA VAL A 241 4.57 13.52 -1.06
C VAL A 241 3.12 13.10 -1.12
N PHE A 242 2.87 11.93 -1.71
CA PHE A 242 1.55 11.30 -1.72
C PHE A 242 1.37 10.39 -0.51
N VAL A 243 0.29 10.57 0.25
CA VAL A 243 0.02 9.79 1.47
C VAL A 243 -1.22 8.92 1.28
N GLU A 244 -1.08 7.62 1.50
CA GLU A 244 -2.18 6.66 1.41
C GLU A 244 -3.15 6.84 2.60
N GLY A 245 -4.41 7.17 2.34
CA GLY A 245 -5.42 7.19 3.40
C GLY A 245 -6.03 5.83 3.73
N GLN A 246 -6.56 5.71 4.94
CA GLN A 246 -7.32 4.55 5.42
C GLN A 246 -8.73 4.95 5.82
N ALA A 247 -9.70 4.06 5.56
CA ALA A 247 -11.12 4.25 5.88
C ALA A 247 -11.71 5.63 5.47
N ALA A 248 -12.49 6.25 6.35
CA ALA A 248 -13.15 7.55 6.21
C ALA A 248 -13.30 8.20 7.61
N LEU A 249 -13.28 9.52 7.74
CA LEU A 249 -13.47 10.24 9.02
C LEU A 249 -14.86 9.99 9.58
N THR A 250 -15.87 9.95 8.71
CA THR A 250 -17.26 9.69 9.09
C THR A 250 -17.53 8.22 9.46
N HIS A 251 -16.54 7.33 9.34
CA HIS A 251 -16.70 5.90 9.66
C HIS A 251 -16.63 5.65 11.17
N THR A 252 -17.72 5.14 11.77
CA THR A 252 -17.81 4.90 13.22
C THR A 252 -16.68 4.04 13.80
N ALA A 253 -16.32 2.94 13.13
CA ALA A 253 -15.29 2.02 13.62
C ALA A 253 -13.84 2.48 13.37
N TYR A 254 -13.60 3.28 12.33
CA TYR A 254 -12.25 3.49 11.78
C TYR A 254 -11.86 4.97 11.66
N GLY A 255 -12.78 5.91 11.88
CA GLY A 255 -12.52 7.35 11.76
C GLY A 255 -11.39 7.86 12.65
N GLY A 256 -11.10 7.17 13.77
CA GLY A 256 -9.95 7.48 14.61
C GLY A 256 -8.60 7.29 13.89
N VAL A 257 -8.47 6.29 13.04
CA VAL A 257 -7.26 6.09 12.21
C VAL A 257 -7.18 7.20 11.17
N THR A 258 -8.29 7.47 10.46
CA THR A 258 -8.38 8.51 9.44
C THR A 258 -8.03 9.90 9.99
N LEU A 259 -8.47 10.21 11.21
CA LEU A 259 -8.16 11.46 11.89
C LEU A 259 -6.67 11.58 12.21
N GLY A 260 -6.05 10.49 12.67
CA GLY A 260 -4.61 10.45 12.93
C GLY A 260 -3.79 10.66 11.66
N LEU A 261 -4.23 10.10 10.52
CA LEU A 261 -3.62 10.35 9.21
C LEU A 261 -3.75 11.81 8.80
N LEU A 262 -4.95 12.40 8.90
CA LEU A 262 -5.18 13.80 8.54
C LEU A 262 -4.30 14.76 9.37
N HIS A 263 -4.27 14.59 10.69
CA HIS A 263 -3.46 15.44 11.55
C HIS A 263 -1.96 15.23 11.37
N GLY A 264 -1.52 13.98 11.23
CA GLY A 264 -0.10 13.67 11.12
C GLY A 264 0.50 14.02 9.76
N ALA A 265 -0.28 13.87 8.69
CA ALA A 265 0.16 14.23 7.36
C ALA A 265 0.14 15.76 7.13
N ALA A 266 -0.74 16.49 7.83
CA ALA A 266 -0.93 17.93 7.67
C ALA A 266 -0.98 18.36 6.19
N PRO A 267 -1.88 17.76 5.38
CA PRO A 267 -1.81 17.86 3.92
C PRO A 267 -2.17 19.25 3.40
N ASP A 268 -1.47 19.71 2.37
CA ASP A 268 -1.83 20.91 1.61
C ASP A 268 -3.07 20.66 0.74
N ALA A 269 -3.14 19.46 0.13
CA ALA A 269 -4.24 19.03 -0.69
C ALA A 269 -4.77 17.63 -0.33
N VAL A 270 -6.06 17.43 -0.52
CA VAL A 270 -6.73 16.14 -0.37
C VAL A 270 -7.42 15.73 -1.67
N VAL A 271 -7.18 14.49 -2.09
CA VAL A 271 -8.00 13.82 -3.12
C VAL A 271 -8.97 12.89 -2.41
N LEU A 272 -10.27 13.05 -2.68
CA LEU A 272 -11.30 12.26 -2.02
C LEU A 272 -11.75 11.11 -2.93
N ALA A 273 -11.54 9.87 -2.50
CA ALA A 273 -11.99 8.69 -3.22
C ALA A 273 -13.45 8.32 -2.85
N ASP A 274 -14.29 8.04 -3.84
CA ASP A 274 -15.71 7.76 -3.65
C ASP A 274 -16.24 6.67 -4.57
N ASP A 275 -17.18 5.89 -4.04
CA ASP A 275 -18.03 4.97 -4.79
C ASP A 275 -19.49 5.43 -4.59
N PRO A 276 -20.05 6.24 -5.51
CA PRO A 276 -21.36 6.86 -5.30
C PRO A 276 -22.51 5.85 -5.32
N SER A 277 -22.26 4.60 -5.76
CA SER A 277 -23.24 3.52 -5.69
C SER A 277 -23.42 2.93 -4.29
N ARG A 278 -22.50 3.27 -3.35
CA ARG A 278 -22.42 2.63 -2.05
C ARG A 278 -23.32 3.30 -1.01
N GLU A 279 -24.38 2.61 -0.63
CA GLU A 279 -25.31 3.08 0.41
C GLU A 279 -24.87 2.68 1.83
N ALA A 280 -24.32 1.46 1.98
CA ALA A 280 -23.88 0.89 3.26
C ALA A 280 -22.36 0.71 3.30
N ARG A 281 -21.78 0.86 4.49
CA ARG A 281 -20.34 0.73 4.71
C ARG A 281 -19.88 -0.71 4.50
N SER A 282 -18.73 -0.87 3.86
CA SER A 282 -18.15 -2.19 3.59
C SER A 282 -18.00 -3.00 4.89
N HIS A 283 -18.64 -4.18 4.94
CA HIS A 283 -18.72 -5.07 6.11
C HIS A 283 -19.54 -4.55 7.31
N PHE A 284 -20.26 -3.44 7.16
CA PHE A 284 -21.14 -2.86 8.18
C PHE A 284 -22.49 -2.47 7.55
N ASP A 285 -23.29 -3.46 7.17
CA ASP A 285 -24.54 -3.30 6.42
C ASP A 285 -25.57 -2.36 7.10
N ASP A 286 -25.49 -2.20 8.43
CA ASP A 286 -26.37 -1.33 9.22
C ASP A 286 -25.90 0.14 9.27
N LEU A 287 -24.70 0.46 8.77
CA LEU A 287 -24.13 1.80 8.79
C LEU A 287 -24.11 2.40 7.39
N THR A 288 -24.68 3.59 7.23
CA THR A 288 -24.71 4.27 5.93
C THR A 288 -23.42 5.02 5.65
N VAL A 289 -23.08 5.13 4.37
CA VAL A 289 -22.04 6.04 3.89
C VAL A 289 -22.58 7.48 3.99
N ALA A 290 -21.78 8.39 4.57
CA ALA A 290 -22.20 9.78 4.77
C ALA A 290 -22.16 10.60 3.46
N GLY A 291 -21.36 10.15 2.50
CA GLY A 291 -21.18 10.76 1.18
C GLY A 291 -20.12 11.86 1.14
N VAL A 292 -19.77 12.26 -0.08
CA VAL A 292 -18.69 13.21 -0.40
C VAL A 292 -18.77 14.52 0.39
N GLU A 293 -19.94 15.15 0.44
CA GLU A 293 -20.07 16.49 1.05
C GLU A 293 -19.86 16.47 2.58
N ALA A 294 -20.35 15.43 3.24
CA ALA A 294 -20.15 15.27 4.68
C ALA A 294 -18.68 15.00 5.02
N GLU A 295 -18.01 14.17 4.20
CA GLU A 295 -16.60 13.85 4.36
C GLU A 295 -15.72 15.08 4.06
N ARG A 296 -15.95 15.77 2.94
CA ARG A 296 -15.29 17.03 2.58
C ARG A 296 -15.37 18.05 3.71
N ARG A 297 -16.57 18.26 4.25
CA ARG A 297 -16.77 19.18 5.37
C ARG A 297 -15.99 18.74 6.61
N ALA A 298 -16.03 17.46 6.97
CA ALA A 298 -15.30 16.95 8.13
C ALA A 298 -13.79 17.18 7.99
N ILE A 299 -13.25 17.00 6.78
CA ILE A 299 -11.83 17.25 6.48
C ILE A 299 -11.50 18.74 6.71
N THR A 300 -12.24 19.65 6.06
CA THR A 300 -11.96 21.09 6.12
C THR A 300 -12.29 21.73 7.48
N ASP A 301 -13.16 21.11 8.28
CA ASP A 301 -13.46 21.56 9.65
C ASP A 301 -12.34 21.16 10.64
N LEU A 302 -11.50 20.17 10.30
CA LEU A 302 -10.48 19.59 11.18
C LEU A 302 -9.04 19.91 10.76
N ALA A 303 -8.80 20.29 9.51
CA ALA A 303 -7.49 20.65 8.99
C ALA A 303 -7.58 21.86 8.06
N ASP A 304 -6.51 22.67 8.04
CA ASP A 304 -6.35 23.77 7.08
C ASP A 304 -5.80 23.18 5.77
N THR A 305 -6.70 22.66 4.94
CA THR A 305 -6.37 21.92 3.71
C THR A 305 -7.44 22.14 2.65
N THR A 306 -7.10 21.88 1.38
CA THR A 306 -8.03 21.95 0.25
C THR A 306 -8.39 20.55 -0.25
N VAL A 307 -9.69 20.22 -0.30
CA VAL A 307 -10.14 19.05 -1.07
C VAL A 307 -10.12 19.43 -2.56
N ALA A 308 -9.07 18.98 -3.26
CA ALA A 308 -8.72 19.41 -4.61
C ALA A 308 -9.49 18.66 -5.70
N ALA A 309 -9.71 17.37 -5.54
CA ALA A 309 -10.33 16.52 -6.56
C ALA A 309 -11.09 15.33 -5.97
N LEU A 310 -11.93 14.72 -6.80
CA LEU A 310 -12.70 13.52 -6.51
C LEU A 310 -12.22 12.35 -7.41
N SER A 311 -11.66 11.30 -6.81
CA SER A 311 -11.41 10.04 -7.50
C SER A 311 -12.65 9.16 -7.39
N THR A 312 -13.43 9.01 -8.46
CA THR A 312 -14.77 8.41 -8.39
C THR A 312 -14.91 7.12 -9.21
N TRP A 313 -15.68 6.17 -8.69
CA TRP A 313 -16.18 5.01 -9.47
C TRP A 313 -17.44 5.32 -10.28
N GLY A 314 -18.07 6.49 -10.05
CA GLY A 314 -19.19 6.97 -10.85
C GLY A 314 -18.76 7.60 -12.17
N ASP A 315 -19.71 8.18 -12.89
CA ASP A 315 -19.42 8.99 -14.07
C ASP A 315 -18.73 10.31 -13.64
N PRO A 316 -17.50 10.59 -14.11
CA PRO A 316 -16.76 11.76 -13.68
C PRO A 316 -17.45 13.10 -13.98
N GLU A 317 -18.14 13.24 -15.12
CA GLU A 317 -18.81 14.49 -15.48
C GLU A 317 -20.01 14.76 -14.56
N GLU A 318 -20.82 13.73 -14.29
CA GLU A 318 -21.96 13.83 -13.38
C GLU A 318 -21.51 14.16 -11.95
N GLU A 319 -20.46 13.48 -11.48
CA GLU A 319 -19.96 13.65 -10.12
C GLU A 319 -19.27 15.01 -9.92
N ALA A 320 -18.55 15.50 -10.93
CA ALA A 320 -18.00 16.85 -10.92
C ALA A 320 -19.10 17.91 -10.86
N ALA A 321 -20.17 17.75 -11.66
CA ALA A 321 -21.32 18.65 -11.63
C ALA A 321 -22.06 18.61 -10.27
N ARG A 322 -22.15 17.43 -9.65
CA ARG A 322 -22.82 17.22 -8.36
C ARG A 322 -22.05 17.85 -7.19
N THR A 323 -20.73 17.73 -7.19
CA THR A 323 -19.87 18.08 -6.04
C THR A 323 -19.16 19.42 -6.21
N GLY A 324 -19.05 19.92 -7.44
CA GLY A 324 -18.28 21.10 -7.79
C GLY A 324 -16.76 20.89 -7.69
N LEU A 325 -16.29 19.64 -7.64
CA LEU A 325 -14.88 19.27 -7.66
C LEU A 325 -14.50 18.70 -9.03
N PRO A 326 -13.28 18.94 -9.53
CA PRO A 326 -12.71 18.11 -10.59
C PRO A 326 -12.82 16.64 -10.20
N ALA A 327 -13.29 15.79 -11.13
CA ALA A 327 -13.47 14.38 -10.88
C ALA A 327 -12.92 13.55 -12.04
N ALA A 328 -12.35 12.39 -11.72
CA ALA A 328 -11.92 11.39 -12.70
C ALA A 328 -11.89 9.99 -12.07
N ASN A 329 -11.85 8.96 -12.91
CA ASN A 329 -11.62 7.58 -12.49
C ASN A 329 -10.18 7.19 -12.85
N THR A 330 -9.42 6.65 -11.90
CA THR A 330 -8.00 6.31 -12.13
C THR A 330 -7.78 5.12 -13.07
N TYR A 331 -8.85 4.43 -13.47
CA TYR A 331 -8.80 3.37 -14.48
C TYR A 331 -9.03 3.88 -15.91
N ASP A 332 -9.43 5.14 -16.07
CA ASP A 332 -9.54 5.76 -17.39
C ASP A 332 -8.15 6.22 -17.86
N ASP A 333 -7.91 6.17 -19.18
CA ASP A 333 -6.58 6.40 -19.78
C ASP A 333 -5.91 7.73 -19.36
N ASP A 334 -6.68 8.81 -19.17
CA ASP A 334 -6.19 10.14 -18.75
C ASP A 334 -6.63 10.50 -17.31
N GLY A 335 -7.16 9.53 -16.57
CA GLY A 335 -7.75 9.73 -15.25
C GLY A 335 -6.77 10.22 -14.19
N PRO A 336 -5.65 9.52 -13.98
CA PRO A 336 -4.60 9.94 -13.04
C PRO A 336 -4.04 11.33 -13.34
N GLU A 337 -3.77 11.66 -14.60
CA GLU A 337 -3.26 12.96 -15.05
C GLU A 337 -4.27 14.09 -14.82
N THR A 338 -5.56 13.80 -15.00
CA THR A 338 -6.64 14.74 -14.70
C THR A 338 -6.70 15.06 -13.20
N LEU A 339 -6.60 14.04 -12.33
CA LEU A 339 -6.57 14.26 -10.89
C LEU A 339 -5.30 14.99 -10.47
N LEU A 340 -4.14 14.63 -11.02
CA LEU A 340 -2.86 15.28 -10.71
C LEU A 340 -2.89 16.76 -11.10
N THR A 341 -3.43 17.10 -12.28
CA THR A 341 -3.56 18.50 -12.71
C THR A 341 -4.39 19.31 -11.71
N ALA A 342 -5.52 18.77 -11.25
CA ALA A 342 -6.36 19.43 -10.26
C ALA A 342 -5.68 19.60 -8.89
N VAL A 343 -4.85 18.63 -8.49
CA VAL A 343 -4.02 18.72 -7.28
C VAL A 343 -2.99 19.83 -7.41
N LEU A 344 -2.22 19.86 -8.50
CA LEU A 344 -1.17 20.86 -8.73
C LEU A 344 -1.72 22.30 -8.87
N GLU A 345 -2.98 22.46 -9.30
CA GLU A 345 -3.65 23.76 -9.31
C GLU A 345 -4.12 24.22 -7.92
N ALA A 346 -4.25 23.29 -6.96
CA ALA A 346 -4.72 23.56 -5.61
C ALA A 346 -3.58 23.84 -4.60
N LEU A 347 -2.37 23.38 -4.92
CA LEU A 347 -1.11 23.68 -4.20
C LEU A 347 -0.64 25.12 -4.53
#